data_AF-A0A7X3HHM9-F1
#
_entry.id   AF-A0A7X3HHM9-F1
#
_cell.length_a   1.000
_cell.length_b   1.000
_cell.length_c   1.000
_cell.angle_alpha   90.00
_cell.angle_beta   90.00
_cell.angle_gamma   90.00
#
_symmetry.space_group_name_H-M   'P 1'
#
loop_
_entity.id
_entity.type
_entity.pdbx_description
1 polymer ?
#
loop_
_entity_poly.entity_id
_entity_poly.type
_entity_poly.pdbx_seq_one_letter_code
_entity_poly.pdbx_strand_id
1 'polypeptide(L)'
;MNAKRIEDMPHEYALLMNPKQRRNALGDQRLKIRGADFGMGGTDFYEKEWENIHFYNCIFYGVIHLACIRNCVFERCQFPGSNFQAYDFENVVFLRSDTLGEANLMAGNTSRNVRFVECDFGGKNSDENHYGAIYFNQDVSYEECTGQYMSLAGNGIVLYRNCKFGPVYVNSGESINGKKVYSTVLIENCEFKGSTGLGPSYSTSLTILNSKFDVLDIGSSNVSGDVLIEDVQAGAMINEFYSARSITVRNSKFRSVNVRPPGVYPKVYRSFKCLVPVENRGNLKSVVLDGVECGHDEGDDGYLPNLIDDTVSGCWIMGGVDTTVIRNCKIPKASLWLESANVTIENYEGEKASFVTSKIGSLTFRATAIAKAIDFTGVQVQKLDAKGLVRFAGQKIVTADSNVYLP
;
A
#
# COMPACT_ATOMS: atom_id res chain seq x y z
N MET A 1 -19.28 -2.25 -32.47
CA MET A 1 -18.39 -2.90 -33.47
C MET A 1 -18.61 -4.40 -33.31
N ASN A 2 -18.94 -5.13 -34.37
CA ASN A 2 -19.12 -6.58 -34.27
C ASN A 2 -17.75 -7.24 -34.38
N ALA A 3 -17.23 -7.76 -33.28
CA ALA A 3 -16.00 -8.53 -33.28
C ALA A 3 -16.19 -9.81 -34.13
N LYS A 4 -15.13 -10.25 -34.82
CA LYS A 4 -15.12 -11.51 -35.58
C LYS A 4 -14.40 -12.55 -34.78
N ARG A 5 -14.90 -13.79 -34.78
CA ARG A 5 -14.15 -14.90 -34.19
C ARG A 5 -12.76 -14.99 -34.82
N ILE A 6 -11.73 -15.21 -33.99
CA ILE A 6 -10.36 -15.27 -34.48
C ILE A 6 -10.18 -16.38 -35.53
N GLU A 7 -10.93 -17.48 -35.42
CA GLU A 7 -10.92 -18.59 -36.37
C GLU A 7 -11.47 -18.19 -37.76
N ASP A 8 -12.33 -17.16 -37.82
CA ASP A 8 -12.84 -16.57 -39.07
C ASP A 8 -11.84 -15.56 -39.69
N MET A 9 -10.66 -15.40 -39.09
CA MET A 9 -9.54 -14.60 -39.57
C MET A 9 -8.36 -15.52 -39.94
N PRO A 10 -8.46 -16.29 -41.04
CA PRO A 10 -7.60 -17.45 -41.28
C PRO A 10 -6.11 -17.10 -41.41
N HIS A 11 -5.78 -15.92 -41.94
CA HIS A 11 -4.41 -15.47 -42.04
C HIS A 11 -3.82 -15.16 -40.65
N GLU A 12 -4.51 -14.32 -39.88
CA GLU A 12 -4.12 -13.92 -38.53
C GLU A 12 -4.08 -15.11 -37.58
N TYR A 13 -5.08 -15.99 -37.62
CA TYR A 13 -5.12 -17.20 -36.81
C TYR A 13 -3.94 -18.13 -37.11
N ALA A 14 -3.63 -18.38 -38.39
CA ALA A 14 -2.48 -19.21 -38.76
C ALA A 14 -1.15 -18.63 -38.22
N LEU A 15 -0.96 -17.31 -38.32
CA LEU A 15 0.25 -16.65 -37.81
C LEU A 15 0.26 -16.56 -36.27
N LEU A 16 -0.89 -16.44 -35.62
CA LEU A 16 -1.00 -16.47 -34.16
C LEU A 16 -0.56 -17.83 -33.61
N MET A 17 -1.05 -18.91 -34.21
CA MET A 17 -0.88 -20.28 -33.76
C MET A 17 0.53 -20.84 -34.02
N ASN A 18 1.31 -20.23 -34.94
CA ASN A 18 2.63 -20.72 -35.33
C ASN A 18 3.68 -19.58 -35.35
N PRO A 19 4.50 -19.45 -34.28
CA PRO A 19 5.55 -18.43 -34.19
C PRO A 19 6.60 -18.52 -35.30
N LYS A 20 6.97 -19.73 -35.75
CA LYS A 20 7.95 -19.92 -36.83
C LYS A 20 7.40 -19.39 -38.14
N GLN A 21 6.15 -19.71 -38.45
CA GLN A 21 5.48 -19.19 -39.64
C GLN A 21 5.35 -17.67 -39.59
N ARG A 22 4.98 -17.10 -38.43
CA ARG A 22 4.93 -15.65 -38.18
C ARG A 22 6.27 -14.97 -38.47
N ARG A 23 7.36 -15.47 -37.90
CA ARG A 23 8.71 -14.93 -38.14
C ARG A 23 9.12 -15.03 -39.60
N ASN A 24 8.81 -16.13 -40.29
CA ASN A 24 9.09 -16.27 -41.72
C ASN A 24 8.29 -15.29 -42.59
N ALA A 25 7.04 -15.02 -42.22
CA ALA A 25 6.14 -14.16 -43.00
C ALA A 25 6.37 -12.67 -42.75
N LEU A 26 6.70 -12.27 -41.52
CA LEU A 26 6.74 -10.87 -41.09
C LEU A 26 8.15 -10.39 -40.71
N GLY A 27 9.12 -11.29 -40.53
CA GLY A 27 10.42 -10.96 -39.96
C GLY A 27 10.24 -10.35 -38.56
N ASP A 28 10.80 -9.15 -38.37
CA ASP A 28 10.69 -8.38 -37.13
C ASP A 28 9.39 -7.55 -37.04
N GLN A 29 8.58 -7.51 -38.11
CA GLN A 29 7.32 -6.77 -38.08
C GLN A 29 6.32 -7.44 -37.13
N ARG A 30 5.62 -6.60 -36.36
CA ARG A 30 4.62 -7.04 -35.40
C ARG A 30 3.35 -7.53 -36.12
N LEU A 31 2.86 -8.72 -35.76
CA LEU A 31 1.55 -9.18 -36.21
C LEU A 31 0.47 -8.29 -35.60
N LYS A 32 -0.42 -7.69 -36.41
CA LYS A 32 -1.54 -6.90 -35.91
C LYS A 32 -2.86 -7.64 -36.09
N ILE A 33 -3.53 -7.94 -34.98
CA ILE A 33 -4.85 -8.57 -34.95
C ILE A 33 -5.84 -7.51 -34.49
N ARG A 34 -6.89 -7.25 -35.27
CA ARG A 34 -7.88 -6.20 -34.96
C ARG A 34 -9.29 -6.72 -34.90
N GLY A 35 -10.06 -6.32 -33.89
CA GLY A 35 -11.49 -6.62 -33.84
C GLY A 35 -11.81 -8.10 -33.68
N ALA A 36 -10.88 -8.87 -33.10
CA ALA A 36 -11.02 -10.31 -32.93
C ALA A 36 -11.71 -10.64 -31.61
N ASP A 37 -12.59 -11.62 -31.67
CA ASP A 37 -13.20 -12.31 -30.54
C ASP A 37 -12.49 -13.66 -30.36
N PHE A 38 -11.87 -13.86 -29.20
CA PHE A 38 -11.16 -15.09 -28.86
C PHE A 38 -12.07 -16.17 -28.26
N GLY A 39 -13.38 -15.93 -28.19
CA GLY A 39 -14.35 -16.91 -27.74
C GLY A 39 -14.21 -17.22 -26.24
N MET A 40 -14.74 -18.36 -25.81
CA MET A 40 -14.61 -18.89 -24.43
C MET A 40 -13.16 -19.27 -24.05
N GLY A 41 -12.19 -19.01 -24.92
CA GLY A 41 -10.89 -19.67 -24.85
C GLY A 41 -11.04 -21.19 -24.89
N GLY A 42 -9.93 -21.91 -24.75
CA GLY A 42 -9.94 -23.37 -24.86
C GLY A 42 -8.57 -23.96 -25.12
N THR A 43 -8.54 -25.28 -25.35
CA THR A 43 -7.32 -26.07 -25.58
C THR A 43 -6.47 -25.57 -26.75
N ASP A 44 -7.06 -24.84 -27.69
CA ASP A 44 -6.37 -24.37 -28.89
C ASP A 44 -5.20 -23.44 -28.57
N PHE A 45 -5.36 -22.59 -27.56
CA PHE A 45 -4.31 -21.68 -27.11
C PHE A 45 -3.43 -22.27 -26.00
N TYR A 46 -3.76 -23.47 -25.51
CA TYR A 46 -3.01 -24.10 -24.43
C TYR A 46 -1.54 -24.24 -24.81
N GLU A 47 -0.66 -23.69 -23.96
CA GLU A 47 0.80 -23.73 -24.12
C GLU A 47 1.30 -23.13 -25.44
N LYS A 48 0.53 -22.24 -26.09
CA LYS A 48 1.00 -21.49 -27.26
C LYS A 48 1.88 -20.31 -26.86
N GLU A 49 2.77 -19.94 -27.77
CA GLU A 49 3.66 -18.79 -27.61
C GLU A 49 3.17 -17.60 -28.43
N TRP A 50 2.83 -16.51 -27.76
CA TRP A 50 2.48 -15.24 -28.40
C TRP A 50 3.66 -14.29 -28.30
N GLU A 51 4.24 -13.94 -29.45
CA GLU A 51 5.44 -13.11 -29.51
C GLU A 51 5.31 -12.07 -30.61
N ASN A 52 5.60 -10.81 -30.27
CA ASN A 52 5.58 -9.66 -31.19
C ASN A 52 4.21 -9.53 -31.87
N ILE A 53 3.17 -9.36 -31.06
CA ILE A 53 1.77 -9.22 -31.51
C ILE A 53 1.13 -7.95 -30.95
N HIS A 54 0.37 -7.24 -31.76
CA HIS A 54 -0.50 -6.14 -31.34
C HIS A 54 -1.96 -6.55 -31.53
N PHE A 55 -2.64 -6.82 -30.42
CA PHE A 55 -4.09 -6.99 -30.36
C PHE A 55 -4.74 -5.63 -30.18
N TYR A 56 -5.64 -5.25 -31.09
CA TYR A 56 -6.28 -3.94 -31.08
C TYR A 56 -7.81 -4.07 -31.19
N ASN A 57 -8.55 -3.53 -30.22
CA ASN A 57 -10.01 -3.71 -30.12
C ASN A 57 -10.44 -5.19 -30.12
N CYS A 58 -9.71 -6.05 -29.40
CA CYS A 58 -10.04 -7.48 -29.29
C CYS A 58 -10.77 -7.79 -27.98
N ILE A 59 -11.52 -8.89 -27.95
CA ILE A 59 -12.23 -9.38 -26.76
C ILE A 59 -11.67 -10.75 -26.41
N PHE A 60 -11.28 -10.93 -25.14
CA PHE A 60 -10.79 -12.17 -24.55
C PHE A 60 -11.75 -12.56 -23.42
N TYR A 61 -12.45 -13.68 -23.54
CA TYR A 61 -13.32 -14.18 -22.47
C TYR A 61 -13.08 -15.67 -22.22
N GLY A 62 -13.52 -16.18 -21.07
CA GLY A 62 -13.24 -17.57 -20.66
C GLY A 62 -11.74 -17.85 -20.43
N VAL A 63 -11.26 -19.07 -20.73
CA VAL A 63 -9.94 -19.54 -20.26
C VAL A 63 -8.90 -19.52 -21.38
N ILE A 64 -7.89 -18.68 -21.24
CA ILE A 64 -6.72 -18.62 -22.13
C ILE A 64 -5.49 -18.87 -21.28
N HIS A 65 -4.75 -19.93 -21.61
CA HIS A 65 -3.55 -20.32 -20.88
C HIS A 65 -2.39 -20.55 -21.83
N LEU A 66 -1.46 -19.62 -21.88
CA LEU A 66 -0.35 -19.60 -22.83
C LEU A 66 0.96 -20.09 -22.19
N ALA A 67 1.88 -20.57 -23.02
CA ALA A 67 3.23 -20.87 -22.54
C ALA A 67 3.98 -19.56 -22.23
N CYS A 68 3.91 -18.60 -23.15
CA CYS A 68 4.50 -17.28 -22.93
C CYS A 68 3.84 -16.19 -23.78
N ILE A 69 3.95 -14.95 -23.30
CA ILE A 69 3.56 -13.72 -23.99
C ILE A 69 4.74 -12.76 -23.99
N ARG A 70 5.31 -12.46 -25.16
CA ARG A 70 6.52 -11.62 -25.26
C ARG A 70 6.37 -10.48 -26.25
N ASN A 71 6.77 -9.28 -25.85
CA ASN A 71 6.76 -8.09 -26.71
C ASN A 71 5.36 -7.82 -27.33
N CYS A 72 4.31 -8.08 -26.57
CA CYS A 72 2.92 -7.96 -27.00
C CYS A 72 2.27 -6.68 -26.49
N VAL A 73 1.33 -6.15 -27.27
CA VAL A 73 0.49 -5.02 -26.89
C VAL A 73 -0.97 -5.40 -27.02
N PHE A 74 -1.74 -5.17 -25.96
CA PHE A 74 -3.19 -5.28 -25.90
C PHE A 74 -3.75 -3.87 -25.81
N GLU A 75 -4.16 -3.30 -26.93
CA GLU A 75 -4.69 -1.93 -27.00
C GLU A 75 -6.20 -1.96 -27.17
N ARG A 76 -6.93 -1.27 -26.27
CA ARG A 76 -8.40 -1.18 -26.30
C ARG A 76 -9.06 -2.56 -26.29
N CYS A 77 -8.44 -3.52 -25.59
CA CYS A 77 -8.93 -4.87 -25.46
C CYS A 77 -9.85 -5.02 -24.24
N GLN A 78 -10.73 -6.02 -24.30
CA GLN A 78 -11.65 -6.33 -23.21
C GLN A 78 -11.40 -7.74 -22.70
N PHE A 79 -11.47 -7.93 -21.38
CA PHE A 79 -11.18 -9.17 -20.67
C PHE A 79 -12.35 -9.69 -19.79
N PRO A 80 -13.63 -9.61 -20.24
CA PRO A 80 -14.80 -9.86 -19.40
C PRO A 80 -14.82 -11.29 -18.86
N GLY A 81 -14.80 -11.43 -17.52
CA GLY A 81 -14.88 -12.74 -16.88
C GLY A 81 -13.75 -13.70 -17.29
N SER A 82 -12.65 -13.17 -17.81
CA SER A 82 -11.59 -13.99 -18.40
C SER A 82 -10.71 -14.60 -17.33
N ASN A 83 -10.19 -15.79 -17.61
CA ASN A 83 -9.03 -16.34 -16.93
C ASN A 83 -7.87 -16.36 -17.93
N PHE A 84 -7.17 -15.24 -18.00
CA PHE A 84 -6.11 -14.97 -18.96
C PHE A 84 -4.75 -15.16 -18.29
N GLN A 85 -4.11 -16.29 -18.58
CA GLN A 85 -2.89 -16.73 -17.92
C GLN A 85 -1.77 -17.05 -18.90
N ALA A 86 -0.53 -16.90 -18.43
CA ALA A 86 0.63 -17.49 -19.07
C ALA A 86 1.72 -17.82 -18.05
N TYR A 87 2.56 -18.81 -18.33
CA TYR A 87 3.71 -19.12 -17.47
C TYR A 87 4.75 -17.99 -17.47
N ASP A 88 4.84 -17.20 -18.54
CA ASP A 88 5.84 -16.15 -18.71
C ASP A 88 5.29 -14.96 -19.50
N PHE A 89 5.32 -13.76 -18.91
CA PHE A 89 5.05 -12.49 -19.60
C PHE A 89 6.34 -11.67 -19.68
N GLU A 90 6.72 -11.19 -20.86
CA GLU A 90 7.91 -10.34 -20.99
C GLU A 90 7.62 -9.14 -21.89
N ASN A 91 7.85 -7.93 -21.38
CA ASN A 91 7.63 -6.68 -22.13
C ASN A 91 6.21 -6.60 -22.72
N VAL A 92 5.21 -6.76 -21.86
CA VAL A 92 3.79 -6.77 -22.25
C VAL A 92 3.12 -5.49 -21.80
N VAL A 93 2.37 -4.85 -22.71
CA VAL A 93 1.62 -3.63 -22.40
C VAL A 93 0.13 -3.86 -22.63
N PHE A 94 -0.66 -3.61 -21.61
CA PHE A 94 -2.10 -3.41 -21.70
C PHE A 94 -2.36 -1.91 -21.73
N LEU A 95 -2.91 -1.41 -22.83
CA LEU A 95 -3.16 0.02 -23.05
C LEU A 95 -4.65 0.25 -23.25
N ARG A 96 -5.28 1.08 -22.42
CA ARG A 96 -6.72 1.39 -22.51
C ARG A 96 -7.61 0.15 -22.53
N SER A 97 -7.21 -0.89 -21.80
CA SER A 97 -7.93 -2.16 -21.76
C SER A 97 -8.83 -2.21 -20.53
N ASP A 98 -9.86 -3.05 -20.61
CA ASP A 98 -10.91 -3.14 -19.58
C ASP A 98 -11.17 -4.60 -19.20
N THR A 99 -11.27 -4.88 -17.91
CA THR A 99 -11.63 -6.21 -17.39
C THR A 99 -13.13 -6.50 -17.38
N LEU A 100 -13.99 -5.48 -17.36
CA LEU A 100 -15.46 -5.60 -17.35
C LEU A 100 -16.02 -6.61 -16.32
N GLY A 101 -15.44 -6.65 -15.11
CA GLY A 101 -15.89 -7.49 -14.01
C GLY A 101 -14.80 -8.41 -13.45
N GLU A 102 -15.19 -9.64 -13.13
CA GLU A 102 -14.37 -10.67 -12.48
C GLU A 102 -13.36 -11.28 -13.47
N ALA A 103 -12.36 -10.50 -13.87
CA ALA A 103 -11.27 -10.98 -14.71
C ALA A 103 -10.06 -11.40 -13.86
N ASN A 104 -9.42 -12.49 -14.27
CA ASN A 104 -8.21 -13.04 -13.69
C ASN A 104 -7.08 -12.93 -14.72
N LEU A 105 -6.16 -11.99 -14.51
CA LEU A 105 -4.97 -11.82 -15.33
C LEU A 105 -3.76 -12.26 -14.50
N MET A 106 -3.23 -13.44 -14.79
CA MET A 106 -2.21 -14.07 -13.94
C MET A 106 -0.97 -14.46 -14.71
N ALA A 107 0.19 -14.27 -14.09
CA ALA A 107 1.47 -14.54 -14.71
C ALA A 107 2.37 -15.41 -13.82
N GLY A 108 3.07 -16.36 -14.44
CA GLY A 108 4.04 -17.21 -13.75
C GLY A 108 5.29 -16.46 -13.28
N ASN A 109 6.15 -17.17 -12.54
CA ASN A 109 7.21 -16.60 -11.69
C ASN A 109 8.36 -15.91 -12.45
N THR A 110 8.50 -16.11 -13.75
CA THR A 110 9.58 -15.53 -14.57
C THR A 110 9.18 -14.24 -15.28
N SER A 111 7.90 -13.87 -15.20
CA SER A 111 7.32 -12.75 -15.92
C SER A 111 7.98 -11.43 -15.54
N ARG A 112 8.16 -10.45 -16.43
CA ARG A 112 8.78 -9.16 -16.12
C ARG A 112 8.33 -8.06 -17.07
N ASN A 113 8.43 -6.81 -16.61
CA ASN A 113 8.12 -5.63 -17.39
C ASN A 113 6.70 -5.69 -18.00
N VAL A 114 5.70 -5.93 -17.14
CA VAL A 114 4.29 -5.86 -17.52
C VAL A 114 3.74 -4.51 -17.11
N ARG A 115 3.06 -3.84 -18.04
CA ARG A 115 2.54 -2.48 -17.81
C ARG A 115 1.07 -2.41 -18.16
N PHE A 116 0.29 -1.80 -17.28
CA PHE A 116 -1.08 -1.40 -17.51
C PHE A 116 -1.14 0.12 -17.57
N VAL A 117 -1.64 0.65 -18.68
CA VAL A 117 -1.64 2.09 -18.96
C VAL A 117 -3.04 2.52 -19.38
N GLU A 118 -3.62 3.50 -18.70
CA GLU A 118 -4.99 4.00 -18.95
C GLU A 118 -6.06 2.89 -18.90
N CYS A 119 -5.84 1.82 -18.13
CA CYS A 119 -6.77 0.67 -18.05
C CYS A 119 -7.88 0.88 -17.00
N ASP A 120 -9.00 0.19 -17.18
CA ASP A 120 -10.10 0.15 -16.21
C ASP A 120 -10.31 -1.25 -15.65
N PHE A 121 -10.40 -1.37 -14.33
CA PHE A 121 -10.35 -2.64 -13.61
C PHE A 121 -11.58 -2.92 -12.75
N GLY A 122 -11.96 -4.19 -12.70
CA GLY A 122 -13.04 -4.71 -11.88
C GLY A 122 -14.42 -4.37 -12.43
N GLY A 123 -15.37 -4.13 -11.53
CA GLY A 123 -16.77 -4.07 -11.89
C GLY A 123 -17.66 -3.36 -10.89
N LYS A 124 -18.91 -3.83 -10.77
CA LYS A 124 -19.94 -3.21 -9.91
C LYS A 124 -20.32 -4.07 -8.70
N ASN A 125 -19.84 -5.31 -8.64
CA ASN A 125 -20.17 -6.21 -7.55
C ASN A 125 -19.24 -5.95 -6.36
N SER A 126 -19.83 -5.56 -5.23
CA SER A 126 -19.07 -5.24 -4.00
C SER A 126 -18.74 -6.47 -3.16
N ASP A 127 -19.34 -7.63 -3.45
CA ASP A 127 -19.02 -8.91 -2.80
C ASP A 127 -17.61 -9.38 -3.20
N GLU A 128 -16.74 -9.51 -2.22
CA GLU A 128 -15.33 -9.89 -2.38
C GLU A 128 -15.15 -11.27 -3.03
N ASN A 129 -16.14 -12.16 -2.90
CA ASN A 129 -16.11 -13.47 -3.56
C ASN A 129 -16.23 -13.38 -5.10
N HIS A 130 -16.54 -12.19 -5.61
CA HIS A 130 -16.69 -11.90 -7.03
C HIS A 130 -15.63 -10.93 -7.55
N TYR A 131 -14.56 -10.70 -6.78
CA TYR A 131 -13.47 -9.85 -7.23
C TYR A 131 -12.60 -10.63 -8.21
N GLY A 132 -12.28 -10.00 -9.34
CA GLY A 132 -11.20 -10.46 -10.19
C GLY A 132 -9.83 -10.25 -9.54
N ALA A 133 -8.79 -10.78 -10.16
CA ALA A 133 -7.41 -10.62 -9.71
C ALA A 133 -6.46 -10.31 -10.86
N ILE A 134 -5.60 -9.31 -10.67
CA ILE A 134 -4.45 -9.04 -11.52
C ILE A 134 -3.21 -9.39 -10.71
N TYR A 135 -2.51 -10.44 -11.11
CA TYR A 135 -1.47 -11.07 -10.31
C TYR A 135 -0.18 -11.31 -11.11
N PHE A 136 0.90 -10.61 -10.73
CA PHE A 136 2.20 -10.71 -11.41
C PHE A 136 3.34 -10.95 -10.42
N ASN A 137 4.00 -12.10 -10.55
CA ASN A 137 5.06 -12.52 -9.61
C ASN A 137 6.35 -11.68 -9.62
N GLN A 138 6.46 -10.62 -10.42
CA GLN A 138 7.65 -9.78 -10.53
C GLN A 138 7.22 -8.32 -10.81
N ASP A 139 7.96 -7.61 -11.68
CA ASP A 139 7.77 -6.21 -11.98
C ASP A 139 6.47 -5.94 -12.75
N VAL A 140 5.61 -5.12 -12.16
CA VAL A 140 4.34 -4.67 -12.74
C VAL A 140 4.10 -3.19 -12.45
N SER A 141 3.65 -2.44 -13.46
CA SER A 141 3.21 -1.05 -13.28
C SER A 141 1.75 -0.84 -13.69
N TYR A 142 1.10 0.02 -12.92
CA TYR A 142 -0.24 0.55 -13.16
C TYR A 142 -0.12 2.06 -13.30
N GLU A 143 -0.45 2.59 -14.47
CA GLU A 143 -0.21 3.98 -14.85
C GLU A 143 -1.52 4.59 -15.37
N GLU A 144 -2.02 5.62 -14.70
CA GLU A 144 -3.27 6.32 -15.07
C GLU A 144 -4.49 5.39 -15.11
N CYS A 145 -4.47 4.30 -14.33
CA CYS A 145 -5.54 3.31 -14.30
C CYS A 145 -6.69 3.74 -13.37
N THR A 146 -7.88 3.24 -13.68
CA THR A 146 -9.07 3.30 -12.83
C THR A 146 -9.56 1.91 -12.46
N GLY A 147 -10.46 1.84 -11.48
CA GLY A 147 -11.15 0.58 -11.18
C GLY A 147 -11.64 0.46 -9.76
N GLN A 148 -12.35 -0.62 -9.47
CA GLN A 148 -12.85 -0.97 -8.13
C GLN A 148 -13.28 -2.44 -8.08
N TYR A 149 -13.35 -3.00 -6.88
CA TYR A 149 -13.78 -4.36 -6.60
C TYR A 149 -12.91 -5.40 -7.31
N MET A 150 -11.59 -5.26 -7.11
CA MET A 150 -10.56 -6.12 -7.70
C MET A 150 -9.36 -6.23 -6.77
N SER A 151 -8.65 -7.36 -6.88
CA SER A 151 -7.34 -7.55 -6.27
C SER A 151 -6.23 -7.23 -7.28
N LEU A 152 -5.31 -6.35 -6.91
CA LEU A 152 -4.14 -5.97 -7.67
C LEU A 152 -2.90 -6.44 -6.90
N ALA A 153 -2.05 -7.23 -7.52
CA ALA A 153 -0.95 -7.87 -6.80
C ALA A 153 0.33 -8.01 -7.60
N GLY A 154 1.46 -7.97 -6.90
CA GLY A 154 2.74 -8.39 -7.45
C GLY A 154 3.90 -8.49 -6.47
N ASN A 155 4.97 -9.16 -6.87
CA ASN A 155 6.05 -9.56 -5.95
C ASN A 155 7.44 -9.02 -6.29
N GLY A 156 7.63 -8.29 -7.39
CA GLY A 156 8.89 -7.62 -7.75
C GLY A 156 8.81 -6.12 -7.44
N ILE A 157 9.10 -5.29 -8.43
CA ILE A 157 8.80 -3.86 -8.37
C ILE A 157 7.32 -3.63 -8.72
N VAL A 158 6.52 -3.13 -7.77
CA VAL A 158 5.10 -2.86 -7.95
C VAL A 158 4.86 -1.36 -7.91
N LEU A 159 4.40 -0.80 -9.03
CA LEU A 159 4.26 0.65 -9.20
C LEU A 159 2.79 1.02 -9.45
N TYR A 160 2.28 1.97 -8.68
CA TYR A 160 0.99 2.63 -8.92
C TYR A 160 1.25 4.12 -9.13
N ARG A 161 0.93 4.64 -10.32
CA ARG A 161 1.16 6.05 -10.67
C ARG A 161 -0.07 6.70 -11.28
N ASN A 162 -0.46 7.84 -10.74
CA ASN A 162 -1.58 8.64 -11.26
C ASN A 162 -2.92 7.87 -11.32
N CYS A 163 -3.09 6.84 -10.48
CA CYS A 163 -4.27 5.98 -10.52
C CYS A 163 -5.43 6.54 -9.68
N LYS A 164 -6.65 6.14 -10.02
CA LYS A 164 -7.86 6.46 -9.26
C LYS A 164 -8.69 5.20 -9.03
N PHE A 165 -8.61 4.66 -7.83
CA PHE A 165 -9.31 3.44 -7.46
C PHE A 165 -10.45 3.71 -6.48
N GLY A 166 -11.54 2.96 -6.64
CA GLY A 166 -12.50 2.73 -5.56
C GLY A 166 -11.95 1.69 -4.58
N PRO A 167 -12.84 0.93 -3.90
CA PRO A 167 -12.39 -0.15 -3.03
C PRO A 167 -11.62 -1.20 -3.81
N VAL A 168 -10.36 -1.43 -3.47
CA VAL A 168 -9.49 -2.43 -4.10
C VAL A 168 -8.61 -3.09 -3.04
N TYR A 169 -8.21 -4.33 -3.31
CA TYR A 169 -7.15 -5.00 -2.56
C TYR A 169 -5.83 -4.83 -3.29
N VAL A 170 -4.81 -4.38 -2.59
CA VAL A 170 -3.46 -4.24 -3.12
C VAL A 170 -2.57 -5.19 -2.32
N ASN A 171 -2.17 -6.31 -2.91
CA ASN A 171 -1.40 -7.34 -2.20
C ASN A 171 -0.01 -7.45 -2.84
N SER A 172 1.04 -7.02 -2.14
CA SER A 172 2.38 -6.98 -2.73
C SER A 172 3.37 -7.86 -1.97
N GLY A 173 3.89 -8.91 -2.59
CA GLY A 173 4.72 -9.90 -1.93
C GLY A 173 3.88 -10.95 -1.19
N GLU A 174 4.37 -12.18 -1.17
CA GLU A 174 3.64 -13.32 -0.61
C GLU A 174 4.59 -14.37 -0.01
N SER A 175 4.00 -15.38 0.66
CA SER A 175 4.73 -16.57 1.10
C SER A 175 4.38 -17.74 0.20
N ILE A 176 5.26 -18.08 -0.74
CA ILE A 176 5.10 -19.22 -1.64
C ILE A 176 5.83 -20.41 -1.06
N ASN A 177 5.12 -21.48 -0.70
CA ASN A 177 5.71 -22.73 -0.18
C ASN A 177 6.68 -22.49 1.01
N GLY A 178 6.33 -21.56 1.89
CA GLY A 178 7.14 -21.17 3.05
C GLY A 178 8.33 -20.26 2.73
N LYS A 179 8.53 -19.87 1.47
CA LYS A 179 9.53 -18.87 1.06
C LYS A 179 8.86 -17.52 0.85
N LYS A 180 9.38 -16.49 1.52
CA LYS A 180 8.93 -15.12 1.34
C LYS A 180 9.44 -14.57 0.00
N VAL A 181 8.54 -14.07 -0.82
CA VAL A 181 8.83 -13.34 -2.05
C VAL A 181 8.53 -11.87 -1.79
N TYR A 182 9.55 -11.03 -1.92
CA TYR A 182 9.49 -9.65 -1.44
C TYR A 182 9.29 -8.65 -2.56
N SER A 183 8.33 -7.74 -2.37
CA SER A 183 8.03 -6.63 -3.28
C SER A 183 8.77 -5.34 -2.93
N THR A 184 9.00 -4.47 -3.90
CA THR A 184 9.31 -3.05 -3.69
C THR A 184 8.13 -2.23 -4.19
N VAL A 185 7.45 -1.53 -3.29
CA VAL A 185 6.17 -0.89 -3.58
C VAL A 185 6.33 0.63 -3.64
N LEU A 186 5.87 1.23 -4.74
CA LEU A 186 5.72 2.67 -4.90
C LEU A 186 4.28 3.02 -5.29
N ILE A 187 3.65 3.87 -4.49
CA ILE A 187 2.35 4.49 -4.78
C ILE A 187 2.57 5.99 -4.90
N GLU A 188 2.26 6.57 -6.05
CA GLU A 188 2.59 7.97 -6.35
C GLU A 188 1.43 8.66 -7.08
N ASN A 189 1.01 9.82 -6.57
CA ASN A 189 -0.07 10.63 -7.16
C ASN A 189 -1.40 9.88 -7.33
N CYS A 190 -1.73 8.98 -6.39
CA CYS A 190 -2.92 8.15 -6.48
C CYS A 190 -4.06 8.65 -5.60
N GLU A 191 -5.30 8.35 -5.98
CA GLU A 191 -6.51 8.55 -5.17
C GLU A 191 -7.24 7.22 -4.97
N PHE A 192 -7.51 6.89 -3.71
CA PHE A 192 -8.19 5.68 -3.30
C PHE A 192 -9.44 6.01 -2.47
N LYS A 193 -10.61 5.55 -2.93
CA LYS A 193 -11.90 5.74 -2.25
C LYS A 193 -12.35 4.47 -1.53
N GLY A 194 -12.95 4.63 -0.35
CA GLY A 194 -13.28 3.52 0.53
C GLY A 194 -12.07 2.93 1.23
N SER A 195 -12.16 1.65 1.63
CA SER A 195 -11.03 0.95 2.24
C SER A 195 -10.06 0.50 1.16
N THR A 196 -8.78 0.83 1.32
CA THR A 196 -7.69 0.24 0.55
C THR A 196 -6.82 -0.56 1.49
N GLY A 197 -6.89 -1.88 1.35
CA GLY A 197 -5.98 -2.79 2.03
C GLY A 197 -4.73 -2.97 1.20
N LEU A 198 -3.61 -2.38 1.63
CA LEU A 198 -2.27 -2.85 1.30
C LEU A 198 -2.01 -4.08 2.20
N GLY A 199 -2.71 -5.19 1.94
CA GLY A 199 -2.82 -6.38 2.80
C GLY A 199 -1.46 -6.98 3.22
N PRO A 200 -1.40 -8.05 4.04
CA PRO A 200 -0.14 -8.58 4.57
C PRO A 200 0.88 -8.84 3.45
N SER A 201 1.77 -7.87 3.29
CA SER A 201 2.69 -7.76 2.17
C SER A 201 4.09 -8.06 2.68
N TYR A 202 4.84 -8.90 1.96
CA TYR A 202 6.28 -9.01 2.20
C TYR A 202 6.95 -7.99 1.30
N SER A 203 7.42 -6.89 1.87
CA SER A 203 8.05 -5.82 1.09
C SER A 203 9.47 -5.56 1.57
N THR A 204 10.37 -5.32 0.62
CA THR A 204 11.71 -4.80 0.90
C THR A 204 11.61 -3.31 1.28
N SER A 205 10.72 -2.56 0.61
CA SER A 205 10.42 -1.17 0.97
C SER A 205 9.00 -0.78 0.54
N LEU A 206 8.46 0.25 1.21
CA LEU A 206 7.16 0.84 0.92
C LEU A 206 7.32 2.36 0.82
N THR A 207 6.99 2.92 -0.33
CA THR A 207 7.00 4.37 -0.57
C THR A 207 5.63 4.82 -1.05
N ILE A 208 5.03 5.79 -0.36
CA ILE A 208 3.76 6.41 -0.71
C ILE A 208 3.95 7.92 -0.79
N LEU A 209 3.70 8.51 -1.96
CA LEU A 209 3.95 9.92 -2.27
C LEU A 209 2.69 10.58 -2.81
N ASN A 210 2.39 11.82 -2.38
CA ASN A 210 1.42 12.71 -3.00
C ASN A 210 0.03 12.08 -3.23
N SER A 211 -0.41 11.23 -2.30
CA SER A 211 -1.57 10.35 -2.50
C SER A 211 -2.69 10.59 -1.49
N LYS A 212 -3.91 10.22 -1.86
CA LYS A 212 -5.12 10.41 -1.05
C LYS A 212 -5.83 9.08 -0.79
N PHE A 213 -6.26 8.87 0.44
CA PHE A 213 -6.98 7.67 0.88
C PHE A 213 -8.17 8.04 1.76
N ASP A 214 -9.31 7.37 1.60
CA ASP A 214 -10.35 7.42 2.64
C ASP A 214 -9.87 6.64 3.89
N VAL A 215 -9.44 5.38 3.72
CA VAL A 215 -8.68 4.61 4.72
C VAL A 215 -7.44 4.01 4.07
N LEU A 216 -6.28 4.30 4.65
CA LEU A 216 -5.02 3.64 4.31
C LEU A 216 -4.80 2.50 5.32
N ASP A 217 -5.19 1.29 4.95
CA ASP A 217 -4.91 0.09 5.74
C ASP A 217 -3.68 -0.61 5.19
N ILE A 218 -2.58 -0.54 5.94
CA ILE A 218 -1.31 -1.19 5.60
C ILE A 218 -1.20 -2.57 6.26
N GLY A 219 -2.15 -2.94 7.13
CA GLY A 219 -2.17 -4.21 7.85
C GLY A 219 -0.86 -4.51 8.59
N SER A 220 -0.69 -5.76 9.04
CA SER A 220 0.57 -6.28 9.58
C SER A 220 1.60 -6.56 8.46
N SER A 221 1.83 -5.59 7.57
CA SER A 221 2.76 -5.74 6.45
C SER A 221 4.20 -5.93 6.93
N ASN A 222 4.86 -6.96 6.41
CA ASN A 222 6.26 -7.27 6.66
C ASN A 222 7.14 -6.45 5.72
N VAL A 223 7.29 -5.16 6.04
CA VAL A 223 8.31 -4.32 5.41
C VAL A 223 9.64 -4.58 6.12
N SER A 224 10.64 -5.11 5.43
CA SER A 224 11.96 -5.44 6.03
C SER A 224 12.96 -4.30 5.98
N GLY A 225 12.77 -3.36 5.04
CA GLY A 225 13.60 -2.16 4.89
C GLY A 225 12.87 -0.91 5.34
N ASP A 226 12.90 0.11 4.48
CA ASP A 226 12.48 1.46 4.82
C ASP A 226 11.03 1.75 4.36
N VAL A 227 10.32 2.50 5.20
CA VAL A 227 8.99 3.03 4.92
C VAL A 227 9.08 4.54 4.77
N LEU A 228 8.60 5.06 3.64
CA LEU A 228 8.45 6.48 3.37
C LEU A 228 7.00 6.80 3.02
N ILE A 229 6.40 7.71 3.78
CA ILE A 229 5.07 8.27 3.51
C ILE A 229 5.22 9.79 3.46
N GLU A 230 4.98 10.41 2.31
CA GLU A 230 5.21 11.83 2.11
C GLU A 230 4.06 12.49 1.33
N ASP A 231 3.61 13.65 1.80
CA ASP A 231 2.50 14.42 1.20
C ASP A 231 1.20 13.59 1.05
N VAL A 232 0.92 12.74 2.04
CA VAL A 232 -0.27 11.87 2.06
C VAL A 232 -1.42 12.50 2.84
N GLN A 233 -2.63 12.42 2.29
CA GLN A 233 -3.86 12.77 3.01
C GLN A 233 -4.71 11.51 3.17
N ALA A 234 -4.97 11.12 4.42
CA ALA A 234 -5.84 9.98 4.70
C ALA A 234 -6.92 10.32 5.73
N GLY A 235 -8.06 9.65 5.64
CA GLY A 235 -9.05 9.69 6.72
C GLY A 235 -8.50 9.03 7.99
N ALA A 236 -7.96 7.82 7.84
CA ALA A 236 -7.24 7.11 8.89
C ALA A 236 -6.08 6.31 8.27
N MET A 237 -5.04 6.04 9.08
CA MET A 237 -3.99 5.08 8.78
C MET A 237 -3.96 3.98 9.82
N ILE A 238 -4.14 2.75 9.35
CA ILE A 238 -4.08 1.54 10.17
C ILE A 238 -2.84 0.78 9.74
N ASN A 239 -1.92 0.56 10.66
CA ASN A 239 -0.65 -0.09 10.32
C ASN A 239 0.02 -0.68 11.55
N GLU A 240 0.74 -1.76 11.27
CA GLU A 240 1.77 -2.34 12.10
C GLU A 240 2.85 -2.82 11.14
N PHE A 241 3.95 -2.07 11.02
CA PHE A 241 5.02 -2.44 10.09
C PHE A 241 5.85 -3.55 10.72
N TYR A 242 5.58 -4.81 10.38
CA TYR A 242 6.02 -5.96 11.16
C TYR A 242 7.54 -5.98 11.44
N SER A 243 8.36 -5.53 10.50
CA SER A 243 9.83 -5.62 10.61
C SER A 243 10.56 -4.39 10.09
N ALA A 244 9.91 -3.23 10.04
CA ALA A 244 10.50 -2.05 9.40
C ALA A 244 11.80 -1.64 10.08
N ARG A 245 12.82 -1.36 9.27
CA ARG A 245 14.11 -0.83 9.73
C ARG A 245 14.00 0.66 10.03
N SER A 246 13.26 1.41 9.21
CA SER A 246 13.01 2.82 9.42
C SER A 246 11.61 3.21 8.97
N ILE A 247 11.01 4.18 9.66
CA ILE A 247 9.71 4.76 9.28
C ILE A 247 9.88 6.27 9.20
N THR A 248 9.60 6.84 8.03
CA THR A 248 9.58 8.28 7.80
C THR A 248 8.21 8.70 7.29
N VAL A 249 7.57 9.63 8.00
CA VAL A 249 6.30 10.24 7.59
C VAL A 249 6.49 11.75 7.52
N ARG A 250 6.23 12.35 6.35
CA ARG A 250 6.40 13.79 6.11
C ARG A 250 5.17 14.45 5.52
N ASN A 251 4.92 15.70 5.91
CA ASN A 251 3.92 16.59 5.33
C ASN A 251 2.53 15.95 5.14
N SER A 252 2.15 15.05 6.06
CA SER A 252 1.00 14.15 5.88
C SER A 252 -0.11 14.48 6.88
N LYS A 253 -1.37 14.33 6.45
CA LYS A 253 -2.56 14.67 7.23
C LYS A 253 -3.48 13.47 7.41
N PHE A 254 -3.80 13.16 8.66
CA PHE A 254 -4.64 12.03 9.05
C PHE A 254 -5.84 12.52 9.88
N ARG A 255 -7.04 12.54 9.30
CA ARG A 255 -8.14 13.37 9.85
C ARG A 255 -9.00 12.71 10.93
N SER A 256 -8.81 11.42 11.21
CA SER A 256 -9.76 10.55 11.90
C SER A 256 -11.07 10.47 11.12
N VAL A 257 -11.37 9.33 10.49
CA VAL A 257 -12.67 9.16 9.82
C VAL A 257 -13.39 7.93 10.34
N ASN A 258 -14.65 8.14 10.68
CA ASN A 258 -15.66 7.12 10.84
C ASN A 258 -16.08 6.67 9.42
N VAL A 259 -15.22 5.90 8.74
CA VAL A 259 -15.54 5.41 7.40
C VAL A 259 -16.57 4.30 7.56
N ARG A 260 -17.84 4.62 7.30
CA ARG A 260 -18.93 3.65 7.15
C ARG A 260 -19.09 3.26 5.68
N PRO A 261 -18.59 2.11 5.22
CA PRO A 261 -19.32 1.30 4.26
C PRO A 261 -20.43 0.56 5.03
N PRO A 262 -21.69 0.51 4.54
CA PRO A 262 -22.71 -0.32 5.14
C PRO A 262 -22.24 -1.79 5.16
N GLY A 263 -21.99 -2.35 6.34
CA GLY A 263 -21.88 -3.81 6.54
C GLY A 263 -20.49 -4.43 6.76
N VAL A 264 -19.36 -3.71 6.59
CA VAL A 264 -18.02 -4.36 6.66
C VAL A 264 -17.21 -4.00 7.91
N TYR A 265 -17.29 -2.76 8.40
CA TYR A 265 -16.51 -2.34 9.57
C TYR A 265 -17.34 -1.53 10.58
N PRO A 266 -17.70 -2.10 11.74
CA PRO A 266 -18.39 -1.37 12.81
C PRO A 266 -17.45 -0.49 13.66
N LYS A 267 -16.20 -0.23 13.22
CA LYS A 267 -15.12 0.29 14.07
C LYS A 267 -14.72 1.72 13.75
N VAL A 268 -14.53 2.51 14.79
CA VAL A 268 -13.84 3.80 14.75
C VAL A 268 -12.35 3.51 14.59
N TYR A 269 -11.71 4.08 13.56
CA TYR A 269 -10.26 3.96 13.38
C TYR A 269 -9.54 5.14 13.99
N ARG A 270 -8.34 4.88 14.53
CA ARG A 270 -7.43 5.94 14.96
C ARG A 270 -6.91 6.69 13.74
N SER A 271 -6.63 7.98 13.89
CA SER A 271 -6.05 8.81 12.83
C SER A 271 -4.76 8.19 12.32
N PHE A 272 -3.86 7.82 13.24
CA PHE A 272 -2.49 7.43 12.90
C PHE A 272 -1.92 6.40 13.87
N LYS A 273 -1.44 5.28 13.34
CA LYS A 273 -0.57 4.34 14.05
C LYS A 273 0.82 4.37 13.41
N CYS A 274 1.87 4.16 14.18
CA CYS A 274 3.24 4.12 13.70
C CYS A 274 4.02 3.22 14.64
N LEU A 275 3.94 1.92 14.40
CA LEU A 275 4.47 0.92 15.31
C LEU A 275 4.95 -0.32 14.56
N VAL A 276 5.78 -1.09 15.25
CA VAL A 276 6.16 -2.45 14.91
C VAL A 276 5.78 -3.37 16.08
N PRO A 277 5.62 -4.69 15.89
CA PRO A 277 5.42 -5.63 16.97
C PRO A 277 6.54 -5.55 18.01
N VAL A 278 6.21 -5.77 19.28
CA VAL A 278 7.14 -5.61 20.41
C VAL A 278 8.38 -6.49 20.24
N GLU A 279 8.22 -7.71 19.73
CA GLU A 279 9.31 -8.64 19.44
C GLU A 279 10.28 -8.13 18.38
N ASN A 280 9.85 -7.23 17.49
CA ASN A 280 10.63 -6.71 16.37
C ASN A 280 11.15 -5.28 16.60
N ARG A 281 10.83 -4.66 17.73
CA ARG A 281 11.26 -3.27 18.05
C ARG A 281 12.77 -3.04 17.92
N GLY A 282 13.59 -4.07 18.18
CA GLY A 282 15.06 -3.99 18.05
C GLY A 282 15.54 -3.75 16.61
N ASN A 283 14.70 -4.04 15.62
CA ASN A 283 14.97 -3.82 14.20
C ASN A 283 14.69 -2.38 13.76
N LEU A 284 13.73 -1.70 14.42
CA LEU A 284 13.35 -0.34 14.10
C LEU A 284 14.43 0.64 14.57
N LYS A 285 15.31 1.09 13.67
CA LYS A 285 16.45 1.95 13.98
C LYS A 285 16.06 3.41 14.12
N SER A 286 15.21 3.89 13.20
CA SER A 286 14.86 5.31 13.16
C SER A 286 13.38 5.55 12.85
N VAL A 287 12.80 6.50 13.58
CA VAL A 287 11.46 7.03 13.29
C VAL A 287 11.54 8.54 13.12
N VAL A 288 11.01 9.04 12.01
CA VAL A 288 10.95 10.47 11.70
C VAL A 288 9.51 10.84 11.34
N LEU A 289 8.92 11.72 12.14
CA LEU A 289 7.66 12.40 11.85
C LEU A 289 7.96 13.88 11.64
N ASP A 290 7.66 14.41 10.46
CA ASP A 290 7.95 15.80 10.09
C ASP A 290 6.76 16.45 9.40
N GLY A 291 6.12 17.46 9.99
CA GLY A 291 4.96 18.08 9.36
C GLY A 291 3.71 17.19 9.37
N VAL A 292 3.58 16.29 10.36
CA VAL A 292 2.42 15.40 10.49
C VAL A 292 1.30 16.08 11.26
N GLU A 293 0.10 16.13 10.67
CA GLU A 293 -1.10 16.66 11.30
C GLU A 293 -2.15 15.57 11.51
N CYS A 294 -2.62 15.39 12.74
CA CYS A 294 -3.66 14.43 13.08
C CYS A 294 -4.94 15.11 13.57
N GLY A 295 -6.09 14.49 13.25
CA GLY A 295 -7.39 14.84 13.79
C GLY A 295 -7.53 14.48 15.27
N HIS A 296 -8.66 14.86 15.86
CA HIS A 296 -8.98 14.51 17.23
C HIS A 296 -9.59 13.09 17.26
N ASP A 297 -8.80 12.10 17.69
CA ASP A 297 -9.32 10.75 17.90
C ASP A 297 -10.15 10.70 19.20
N GLU A 298 -11.38 10.22 19.09
CA GLU A 298 -12.28 9.93 20.22
C GLU A 298 -12.42 8.42 20.50
N GLY A 299 -11.76 7.56 19.72
CA GLY A 299 -11.87 6.10 19.83
C GLY A 299 -11.05 5.49 20.96
N ASP A 300 -11.70 4.81 21.90
CA ASP A 300 -11.10 4.02 22.98
C ASP A 300 -10.68 2.63 22.47
N ASP A 301 -9.45 2.22 22.77
CA ASP A 301 -8.90 0.88 22.47
C ASP A 301 -7.94 0.49 23.62
N GLY A 302 -8.40 0.61 24.87
CA GLY A 302 -8.14 -0.21 26.07
C GLY A 302 -6.79 -0.91 26.35
N TYR A 303 -5.66 -0.60 25.71
CA TYR A 303 -4.46 -1.44 25.77
C TYR A 303 -3.24 -0.87 26.51
N LEU A 304 -3.31 0.35 27.06
CA LEU A 304 -2.23 0.88 27.91
C LEU A 304 -2.83 1.51 29.18
N PRO A 305 -2.56 0.97 30.39
CA PRO A 305 -2.96 1.62 31.63
C PRO A 305 -2.22 2.95 31.74
N ASN A 306 -2.92 4.06 31.57
CA ASN A 306 -2.40 5.41 31.81
C ASN A 306 -3.02 5.95 33.10
N LEU A 307 -2.21 6.53 33.98
CA LEU A 307 -2.69 7.09 35.26
C LEU A 307 -3.31 8.48 35.09
N ILE A 308 -3.24 9.06 33.88
CA ILE A 308 -3.82 10.37 33.59
C ILE A 308 -5.33 10.30 33.31
N ASP A 309 -5.83 9.21 32.74
CA ASP A 309 -7.24 8.87 32.45
C ASP A 309 -7.22 7.52 31.70
N ASP A 310 -8.27 6.70 31.74
CA ASP A 310 -8.31 5.34 31.15
C ASP A 310 -8.05 5.29 29.62
N THR A 311 -7.95 6.42 28.93
CA THR A 311 -7.76 6.46 27.47
C THR A 311 -6.80 7.58 27.04
N VAL A 312 -5.57 7.23 26.65
CA VAL A 312 -4.96 7.92 25.51
C VAL A 312 -5.47 7.24 24.25
N SER A 313 -6.77 7.43 24.02
CA SER A 313 -7.43 7.28 22.73
C SER A 313 -6.81 8.32 21.80
N GLY A 314 -5.96 7.90 20.86
CA GLY A 314 -5.08 8.81 20.13
C GLY A 314 -4.12 8.13 19.19
N CYS A 315 -3.26 8.93 18.56
CA CYS A 315 -2.21 8.43 17.68
C CYS A 315 -1.19 7.60 18.46
N TRP A 316 -0.75 6.49 17.88
CA TRP A 316 0.23 5.60 18.50
C TRP A 316 1.55 5.68 17.76
N ILE A 317 2.62 6.00 18.48
CA ILE A 317 3.94 6.23 17.89
C ILE A 317 4.96 5.48 18.73
N MET A 318 5.60 4.49 18.11
CA MET A 318 6.78 3.82 18.63
C MET A 318 8.03 4.55 18.15
N GLY A 319 9.04 4.67 19.01
CA GLY A 319 10.34 5.23 18.67
C GLY A 319 11.29 4.20 18.05
N GLY A 320 12.24 4.67 17.24
CA GLY A 320 13.35 3.85 16.75
C GLY A 320 14.49 3.75 17.78
N VAL A 321 15.17 2.62 17.87
CA VAL A 321 16.18 2.34 18.91
C VAL A 321 17.35 3.32 18.90
N ASP A 322 17.75 3.83 17.73
CA ASP A 322 18.87 4.76 17.62
C ASP A 322 18.36 6.21 17.71
N THR A 323 17.32 6.53 16.95
CA THR A 323 16.81 7.91 16.85
C THR A 323 15.32 7.98 16.63
N THR A 324 14.67 8.89 17.34
CA THR A 324 13.30 9.33 17.07
C THR A 324 13.25 10.85 16.94
N VAL A 325 12.72 11.34 15.83
CA VAL A 325 12.51 12.77 15.58
C VAL A 325 11.04 13.01 15.32
N ILE A 326 10.41 13.88 16.11
CA ILE A 326 9.05 14.35 15.90
C ILE A 326 9.15 15.86 15.78
N ARG A 327 8.93 16.40 14.58
CA ARG A 327 9.06 17.84 14.34
C ARG A 327 7.97 18.45 13.48
N ASN A 328 7.65 19.72 13.72
CA ASN A 328 6.61 20.44 12.97
C ASN A 328 5.26 19.72 12.98
N CYS A 329 4.96 18.97 14.05
CA CYS A 329 3.79 18.09 14.10
C CYS A 329 2.66 18.71 14.93
N LYS A 330 1.42 18.44 14.52
CA LYS A 330 0.21 18.75 15.28
C LYS A 330 -0.56 17.47 15.56
N ILE A 331 -0.39 16.92 16.76
CA ILE A 331 -0.98 15.65 17.16
C ILE A 331 -1.72 15.86 18.49
N PRO A 332 -3.07 16.00 18.46
CA PRO A 332 -3.84 16.35 19.65
C PRO A 332 -3.67 15.37 20.82
N LYS A 333 -3.68 14.06 20.53
CA LYS A 333 -3.49 13.01 21.53
C LYS A 333 -2.48 11.99 21.00
N ALA A 334 -1.37 11.82 21.72
CA ALA A 334 -0.31 10.90 21.33
C ALA A 334 0.06 9.94 22.47
N SER A 335 0.12 8.65 22.16
CA SER A 335 0.79 7.63 22.98
C SER A 335 2.14 7.36 22.36
N LEU A 336 3.19 7.76 23.07
CA LEU A 336 4.58 7.76 22.63
C LEU A 336 5.33 6.68 23.40
N TRP A 337 5.56 5.53 22.77
CA TRP A 337 6.41 4.48 23.34
C TRP A 337 7.81 4.60 22.76
N LEU A 338 8.67 5.34 23.47
CA LEU A 338 9.98 5.75 22.96
C LEU A 338 11.09 4.98 23.67
N GLU A 339 11.51 3.87 23.09
CA GLU A 339 12.73 3.16 23.47
C GLU A 339 13.86 3.57 22.53
N SER A 340 14.41 4.77 22.74
CA SER A 340 15.32 5.42 21.77
C SER A 340 16.57 5.99 22.44
N ALA A 341 17.73 5.84 21.79
CA ALA A 341 18.96 6.46 22.27
C ALA A 341 18.87 7.99 22.22
N ASN A 342 18.25 8.55 21.16
CA ASN A 342 18.02 9.98 21.02
C ASN A 342 16.58 10.28 20.60
N VAL A 343 15.92 11.17 21.33
CA VAL A 343 14.58 11.68 21.03
C VAL A 343 14.64 13.20 20.91
N THR A 344 14.21 13.73 19.78
CA THR A 344 13.97 15.17 19.59
C THR A 344 12.51 15.41 19.28
N ILE A 345 11.88 16.26 20.09
CA ILE A 345 10.53 16.77 19.86
C ILE A 345 10.66 18.28 19.63
N GLU A 346 10.37 18.73 18.42
CA GLU A 346 10.61 20.11 17.98
C GLU A 346 9.39 20.73 17.30
N ASN A 347 8.99 21.93 17.67
CA ASN A 347 7.85 22.61 17.04
C ASN A 347 6.60 21.70 17.00
N TYR A 348 6.22 21.19 18.17
CA TYR A 348 5.14 20.21 18.34
C TYR A 348 3.96 20.86 19.05
N GLU A 349 2.75 20.62 18.54
CA GLU A 349 1.49 21.03 19.17
C GLU A 349 0.62 19.82 19.49
N GLY A 350 0.16 19.72 20.75
CA GLY A 350 -0.78 18.70 21.19
C GLY A 350 -1.58 19.11 22.42
N GLU A 351 -2.56 18.27 22.79
CA GLU A 351 -3.36 18.45 24.00
C GLU A 351 -2.92 17.49 25.10
N LYS A 352 -2.77 16.20 24.76
CA LYS A 352 -2.32 15.14 25.68
C LYS A 352 -1.18 14.34 25.04
N ALA A 353 -0.13 14.09 25.80
CA ALA A 353 0.94 13.17 25.40
C ALA A 353 1.28 12.21 26.54
N SER A 354 1.32 10.91 26.25
CA SER A 354 1.79 9.89 27.19
C SER A 354 3.12 9.33 26.71
N PHE A 355 4.09 9.29 27.61
CA PHE A 355 5.40 8.68 27.40
C PHE A 355 5.55 7.40 28.23
N VAL A 356 4.47 6.90 28.84
CA VAL A 356 4.49 5.89 29.90
C VAL A 356 5.45 4.74 29.60
N THR A 357 6.32 4.43 30.58
CA THR A 357 7.36 3.39 30.54
C THR A 357 8.46 3.53 29.47
N SER A 358 8.53 4.68 28.77
CA SER A 358 9.61 4.95 27.80
C SER A 358 11.00 4.94 28.43
N LYS A 359 11.99 4.48 27.66
CA LYS A 359 13.41 4.42 28.06
C LYS A 359 14.24 5.18 27.04
N ILE A 360 14.74 6.36 27.44
CA ILE A 360 15.32 7.34 26.54
C ILE A 360 16.76 7.67 26.97
N GLY A 361 17.70 7.60 26.05
CA GLY A 361 19.07 8.08 26.29
C GLY A 361 19.09 9.60 26.47
N SER A 362 18.76 10.33 25.40
CA SER A 362 18.65 11.78 25.40
C SER A 362 17.28 12.24 24.92
N LEU A 363 16.57 13.05 25.72
CA LEU A 363 15.28 13.67 25.37
C LEU A 363 15.45 15.18 25.28
N THR A 364 15.18 15.74 24.10
CA THR A 364 15.23 17.19 23.86
C THR A 364 13.88 17.72 23.41
N PHE A 365 13.38 18.73 24.11
CA PHE A 365 12.21 19.50 23.72
C PHE A 365 12.62 20.87 23.17
N ARG A 366 12.09 21.23 22.00
CA ARG A 366 12.25 22.55 21.37
C ARG A 366 10.89 23.05 20.93
N ALA A 367 10.49 24.25 21.35
CA ALA A 367 9.19 24.85 20.98
C ALA A 367 8.02 23.82 21.03
N THR A 368 7.90 23.09 22.14
CA THR A 368 6.93 21.99 22.30
C THR A 368 5.80 22.44 23.21
N ALA A 369 4.57 22.39 22.71
CA ALA A 369 3.37 22.78 23.43
C ALA A 369 2.41 21.59 23.58
N ILE A 370 2.20 21.13 24.82
CA ILE A 370 1.22 20.09 25.15
C ILE A 370 0.23 20.66 26.17
N ALA A 371 -0.94 21.10 25.74
CA ALA A 371 -1.74 22.05 26.52
C ALA A 371 -2.37 21.49 27.82
N LYS A 372 -2.86 20.24 27.80
CA LYS A 372 -3.74 19.71 28.86
C LYS A 372 -3.03 18.73 29.78
N ALA A 373 -2.33 17.72 29.24
CA ALA A 373 -1.71 16.70 30.08
C ALA A 373 -0.45 16.05 29.49
N ILE A 374 0.53 15.75 30.35
CA ILE A 374 1.72 14.97 30.01
C ILE A 374 1.92 13.84 31.03
N ASP A 375 1.96 12.59 30.56
CA ASP A 375 2.22 11.41 31.40
C ASP A 375 3.66 10.92 31.22
N PHE A 376 4.46 10.99 32.27
CA PHE A 376 5.80 10.42 32.35
C PHE A 376 5.86 9.21 33.30
N THR A 377 4.74 8.57 33.63
CA THR A 377 4.73 7.43 34.57
C THR A 377 5.73 6.34 34.13
N GLY A 378 6.63 5.94 35.03
CA GLY A 378 7.63 4.89 34.77
C GLY A 378 8.73 5.28 33.77
N VAL A 379 8.80 6.54 33.32
CA VAL A 379 9.76 6.97 32.29
C VAL A 379 11.17 7.09 32.85
N GLN A 380 12.15 6.61 32.06
CA GLN A 380 13.57 6.70 32.38
C GLN A 380 14.31 7.48 31.28
N VAL A 381 14.91 8.62 31.64
CA VAL A 381 15.71 9.49 30.76
C VAL A 381 17.11 9.67 31.32
N GLN A 382 18.17 9.47 30.53
CA GLN A 382 19.55 9.69 31.01
C GLN A 382 19.97 11.16 30.91
N LYS A 383 19.57 11.85 29.83
CA LYS A 383 19.82 13.28 29.59
C LYS A 383 18.54 13.96 29.15
N LEU A 384 18.12 14.99 29.89
CA LEU A 384 16.91 15.75 29.60
C LEU A 384 17.24 17.22 29.33
N ASP A 385 16.84 17.72 28.17
CA ASP A 385 16.74 19.15 27.87
C ASP A 385 15.27 19.52 27.67
N ALA A 386 14.65 20.04 28.74
CA ALA A 386 13.25 20.43 28.76
C ALA A 386 13.03 21.94 28.60
N LYS A 387 14.06 22.73 28.24
CA LYS A 387 13.95 24.20 28.15
C LYS A 387 12.95 24.67 27.11
N GLY A 388 12.74 23.88 26.06
CA GLY A 388 11.77 24.19 25.01
C GLY A 388 10.35 23.68 25.27
N LEU A 389 10.06 23.08 26.43
CA LEU A 389 8.71 22.62 26.79
C LEU A 389 7.89 23.77 27.38
N VAL A 390 6.78 24.11 26.73
CA VAL A 390 5.85 25.17 27.17
C VAL A 390 4.97 24.66 28.31
N ARG A 391 4.85 25.48 29.37
CA ARG A 391 4.00 25.23 30.54
C ARG A 391 2.68 25.97 30.41
N PHE A 392 1.58 25.30 30.71
CA PHE A 392 0.25 25.90 30.69
C PHE A 392 -0.38 25.89 32.09
N ALA A 393 -1.17 26.91 32.41
CA ALA A 393 -1.94 26.95 33.64
C ALA A 393 -2.96 25.80 33.65
N GLY A 394 -2.99 24.99 34.71
CA GLY A 394 -3.87 23.82 34.82
C GLY A 394 -3.42 22.58 34.04
N GLN A 395 -2.23 22.61 33.43
CA GLN A 395 -1.63 21.43 32.77
C GLN A 395 -1.35 20.31 33.79
N LYS A 396 -1.92 19.13 33.59
CA LYS A 396 -1.68 17.96 34.45
C LYS A 396 -0.39 17.27 34.03
N ILE A 397 0.52 17.03 34.97
CA ILE A 397 1.77 16.33 34.70
C ILE A 397 1.96 15.25 35.73
N VAL A 398 2.18 14.03 35.26
CA VAL A 398 2.38 12.86 36.11
C VAL A 398 3.78 12.33 35.90
N THR A 399 4.50 12.08 37.00
CA THR A 399 5.90 11.63 37.00
C THR A 399 6.11 10.45 37.95
N ALA A 400 5.04 9.73 38.31
CA ALA A 400 5.10 8.57 39.20
C ALA A 400 6.11 7.54 38.69
N ASP A 401 6.98 7.03 39.56
CA ASP A 401 8.02 6.05 39.23
C ASP A 401 8.95 6.45 38.06
N SER A 402 9.08 7.76 37.80
CA SER A 402 9.93 8.31 36.74
C SER A 402 11.13 9.06 37.32
N ASN A 403 12.19 9.21 36.53
CA ASN A 403 13.34 10.06 36.85
C ASN A 403 13.28 11.43 36.12
N VAL A 404 12.12 11.80 35.59
CA VAL A 404 11.91 13.03 34.82
C VAL A 404 11.62 14.20 35.77
N TYR A 405 12.45 15.24 35.69
CA TYR A 405 12.27 16.49 36.43
C TYR A 405 12.11 17.64 35.44
N LEU A 406 10.92 18.25 35.44
CA LEU A 406 10.61 19.38 34.57
C LEU A 406 10.82 20.69 35.33
N PRO A 407 11.38 21.72 34.68
CA PRO A 407 11.60 23.03 35.28
C PRO A 407 10.30 23.78 35.62
#